data_AF-A0A444ZE30-F1
#
_entry.id   AF-A0A444ZE30-F1
#
_cell.length_a   1.000
_cell.length_b   1.000
_cell.length_c   1.000
_cell.angle_alpha   90.00
_cell.angle_beta   90.00
_cell.angle_gamma   90.00
#
_symmetry.space_group_name_H-M   'P 1'
#
loop_
_entity.id
_entity.type
_entity.pdbx_description
1 polymer ?
#
loop_
_entity_poly.entity_id
_entity_poly.type
_entity_poly.pdbx_seq_one_letter_code
_entity_poly.pdbx_strand_id
1 'polypeptide(L)'
;MDRVSLLCQLWIFGFRHALNVQIFIKMHRSDFAERQLRMMQQIDEDHTLTQLANAWLDLAVGGSKIQEAHLIFQDLSERYQSTSLLLNGKAVCCMHMGNFDEAETLLVEALNKASFS
;
A
#
# COMPACT_ATOMS: atom_id res chain seq x y z
N MET A 1 16.91 29.62 -3.46
CA MET A 1 15.93 28.52 -3.64
C MET A 1 15.73 27.91 -2.26
N ASP A 2 14.62 28.22 -1.62
CA ASP A 2 14.47 27.96 -0.19
C ASP A 2 14.23 26.47 0.05
N ARG A 3 14.88 25.90 1.09
CA ARG A 3 14.73 24.47 1.45
C ARG A 3 13.27 24.07 1.65
N VAL A 4 12.43 25.01 2.09
CA VAL A 4 10.97 24.86 2.24
C VAL A 4 10.30 24.62 0.88
N SER A 5 10.74 25.31 -0.18
CA SER A 5 10.22 25.15 -1.53
C SER A 5 10.63 23.79 -2.14
N LEU A 6 11.86 23.35 -1.87
CA LEU A 6 12.35 22.04 -2.31
C LEU A 6 11.61 20.89 -1.62
N LEU A 7 11.36 21.02 -0.30
CA LEU A 7 10.56 20.06 0.48
C LEU A 7 9.11 19.99 -0.01
N CYS A 8 8.49 21.14 -0.28
CA CYS A 8 7.13 21.20 -0.79
C CYS A 8 7.01 20.58 -2.19
N GLN A 9 8.01 20.80 -3.06
CA GLN A 9 8.10 20.13 -4.35
C GLN A 9 8.26 18.62 -4.20
N LEU A 10 9.17 18.14 -3.33
CA LEU A 10 9.36 16.71 -3.08
C LEU A 10 8.07 16.03 -2.60
N TRP A 11 7.29 16.69 -1.74
CA TRP A 11 6.01 16.16 -1.26
C TRP A 11 4.93 16.08 -2.35
N ILE A 12 4.81 17.12 -3.19
CA ILE A 12 3.88 17.13 -4.34
C ILE A 12 4.27 16.03 -5.34
N PHE A 13 5.58 15.82 -5.56
CA PHE A 13 6.07 14.76 -6.43
C PHE A 13 5.73 13.37 -5.85
N GLY A 14 5.96 13.13 -4.56
CA GLY A 14 5.64 11.85 -3.91
C GLY A 14 4.18 11.44 -4.04
N PHE A 15 3.24 12.38 -3.80
CA PHE A 15 1.81 12.11 -3.96
C PHE A 15 1.42 11.82 -5.41
N ARG A 16 1.99 12.56 -6.37
CA ARG A 16 1.74 12.33 -7.80
C ARG A 16 2.21 10.93 -8.23
N HIS A 17 3.36 10.48 -7.76
CA HIS A 17 3.86 9.14 -8.08
C HIS A 17 2.98 8.03 -7.50
N ALA A 18 2.53 8.16 -6.25
CA ALA A 18 1.63 7.18 -5.62
C ALA A 18 0.29 7.05 -6.37
N LEU A 19 -0.31 8.18 -6.79
CA LEU A 19 -1.51 8.16 -7.61
C LEU A 19 -1.27 7.49 -8.98
N ASN A 20 -0.14 7.79 -9.62
CA ASN A 20 0.21 7.15 -10.88
C ASN A 20 0.37 5.63 -10.73
N VAL A 21 0.97 5.15 -9.62
CA VAL A 21 1.05 3.70 -9.31
C VAL A 21 -0.35 3.09 -9.29
N GLN A 22 -1.29 3.68 -8.56
CA GLN A 22 -2.68 3.18 -8.51
C GLN A 22 -3.36 3.19 -9.90
N ILE A 23 -3.20 4.27 -10.66
CA ILE A 23 -3.77 4.38 -12.00
C ILE A 23 -3.21 3.29 -12.92
N PHE A 24 -1.89 3.09 -12.93
CA PHE A 24 -1.25 2.07 -13.76
C PHE A 24 -1.64 0.65 -13.37
N ILE A 25 -1.81 0.38 -12.07
CA ILE A 25 -2.36 -0.90 -11.58
C ILE A 25 -3.78 -1.12 -12.13
N LYS A 26 -4.66 -0.10 -12.05
CA LYS A 26 -6.03 -0.18 -12.57
C LYS A 26 -6.09 -0.32 -14.09
N MET A 27 -5.07 0.14 -14.81
CA MET A 27 -4.91 -0.07 -16.24
C MET A 27 -4.28 -1.43 -16.61
N HIS A 28 -4.03 -2.31 -15.63
CA HIS A 28 -3.34 -3.59 -15.81
C HIS A 28 -1.93 -3.45 -16.42
N ARG A 29 -1.25 -2.32 -16.14
CA ARG A 29 0.10 -2.00 -16.59
C ARG A 29 1.06 -1.93 -15.41
N SER A 30 1.33 -3.09 -14.81
CA SER A 30 2.24 -3.24 -13.67
C SER A 30 3.67 -2.78 -13.99
N ASP A 31 4.08 -2.85 -15.25
CA ASP A 31 5.39 -2.39 -15.74
C ASP A 31 5.58 -0.86 -15.55
N PHE A 32 4.54 -0.07 -15.82
CA PHE A 32 4.60 1.37 -15.58
C PHE A 32 4.48 1.71 -14.09
N ALA A 33 3.67 0.96 -13.35
CA ALA A 33 3.55 1.11 -11.90
C ALA A 33 4.89 0.87 -11.19
N GLU A 34 5.62 -0.17 -11.56
CA GLU A 34 6.94 -0.48 -11.00
C GLU A 34 7.98 0.63 -11.27
N ARG A 35 7.93 1.26 -12.45
CA ARG A 35 8.81 2.40 -12.75
C ARG A 35 8.50 3.61 -11.87
N GLN A 36 7.23 3.89 -11.61
CA GLN A 36 6.85 4.98 -10.69
C GLN A 36 7.27 4.67 -9.26
N LEU A 37 7.06 3.43 -8.80
CA LEU A 37 7.46 3.00 -7.47
C LEU A 37 8.97 3.12 -7.27
N ARG A 38 9.78 2.72 -8.25
CA ARG A 38 11.25 2.89 -8.20
C ARG A 38 11.66 4.34 -8.00
N MET A 39 10.98 5.29 -8.62
CA MET A 39 11.24 6.72 -8.38
C MET A 39 10.88 7.13 -6.96
N MET A 40 9.80 6.59 -6.38
CA MET A 40 9.44 6.85 -4.98
C MET A 40 10.48 6.31 -4.01
N GLN A 41 10.96 5.07 -4.24
CA GLN A 41 11.99 4.42 -3.43
C GLN A 41 13.32 5.17 -3.47
N GLN A 42 13.70 5.75 -4.62
CA GLN A 42 14.90 6.58 -4.73
C GLN A 42 14.83 7.89 -3.92
N ILE A 43 13.62 8.39 -3.69
CA ILE A 43 13.41 9.61 -2.87
C ILE A 43 13.44 9.22 -1.39
N ASP A 44 12.60 8.26 -1.01
CA ASP A 44 12.50 7.74 0.35
C ASP A 44 11.77 6.39 0.33
N GLU A 45 12.51 5.30 0.53
CA GLU A 45 11.98 3.93 0.55
C GLU A 45 11.19 3.59 1.82
N ASP A 46 11.54 4.22 2.94
CA ASP A 46 10.91 3.99 4.25
C ASP A 46 9.67 4.85 4.47
N HIS A 47 9.44 5.83 3.60
CA HIS A 47 8.25 6.67 3.65
C HIS A 47 6.98 5.82 3.57
N THR A 48 6.03 6.07 4.48
CA THR A 48 4.76 5.32 4.60
C THR A 48 4.01 5.20 3.26
N LEU A 49 4.01 6.28 2.47
CA LEU A 49 3.37 6.31 1.15
C LEU A 49 4.09 5.41 0.12
N THR A 50 5.41 5.31 0.19
CA THR A 50 6.21 4.43 -0.68
C THR A 50 5.97 2.97 -0.32
N GLN A 51 5.97 2.64 0.97
CA GLN A 51 5.65 1.29 1.43
C GLN A 51 4.23 0.87 1.03
N LEU A 52 3.24 1.76 1.21
CA LEU A 52 1.86 1.47 0.80
C LEU A 52 1.73 1.29 -0.72
N ALA A 53 2.42 2.10 -1.52
CA ALA A 53 2.46 1.94 -2.97
C ALA A 53 3.12 0.61 -3.40
N ASN A 54 4.15 0.17 -2.66
CA ASN A 54 4.78 -1.12 -2.86
C ASN A 54 3.80 -2.27 -2.60
N ALA A 55 3.10 -2.24 -1.46
CA ALA A 55 2.09 -3.25 -1.12
C ALA A 55 0.96 -3.36 -2.16
N TRP A 56 0.51 -2.23 -2.73
CA TRP A 56 -0.47 -2.25 -3.84
C TRP A 56 0.09 -2.88 -5.11
N LEU A 57 1.34 -2.60 -5.46
CA LEU A 57 1.98 -3.19 -6.62
C LEU A 57 2.17 -4.70 -6.43
N ASP A 58 2.61 -5.13 -5.26
CA ASP A 58 2.85 -6.52 -4.93
C ASP A 58 1.54 -7.32 -4.91
N LEU A 59 0.46 -6.74 -4.39
CA LEU A 59 -0.89 -7.27 -4.53
C LEU A 59 -1.32 -7.43 -6.00
N ALA A 60 -1.03 -6.42 -6.84
CA ALA A 60 -1.41 -6.42 -8.24
C ALA A 60 -0.61 -7.44 -9.09
N VAL A 61 0.66 -7.66 -8.75
CA VAL A 61 1.51 -8.68 -9.39
C VAL A 61 1.13 -10.08 -8.92
N GLY A 62 0.85 -10.24 -7.62
CA GLY A 62 0.48 -11.51 -7.02
C GLY A 62 1.63 -12.51 -6.90
N GLY A 63 1.28 -13.79 -6.76
CA GLY A 63 2.24 -14.88 -6.64
C GLY A 63 3.07 -14.81 -5.34
N SER A 64 4.39 -14.93 -5.45
CA SER A 64 5.30 -14.90 -4.30
C SER A 64 5.32 -13.56 -3.56
N LYS A 65 4.91 -12.47 -4.22
CA LYS A 65 4.92 -11.12 -3.66
C LYS A 65 3.78 -10.84 -2.67
N ILE A 66 2.77 -11.71 -2.62
CA ILE A 66 1.64 -11.53 -1.70
C ILE A 66 2.09 -11.55 -0.23
N GLN A 67 3.10 -12.36 0.10
CA GLN A 67 3.65 -12.40 1.46
C GLN A 67 4.34 -11.07 1.82
N GLU A 68 5.09 -10.49 0.89
CA GLU A 68 5.72 -9.17 1.08
C GLU A 68 4.66 -8.08 1.28
N ALA A 69 3.59 -8.08 0.47
CA ALA A 69 2.47 -7.16 0.63
C ALA A 69 1.79 -7.30 2.00
N HIS A 70 1.58 -8.54 2.46
CA HIS A 70 0.96 -8.80 3.76
C HIS A 70 1.80 -8.24 4.91
N LEU A 71 3.11 -8.45 4.88
CA LEU A 71 4.04 -7.92 5.89
C LEU A 71 4.01 -6.40 5.94
N ILE A 72 3.99 -5.72 4.78
CA ILE A 72 3.88 -4.25 4.75
C ILE A 72 2.56 -3.79 5.38
N PHE A 73 1.42 -4.41 5.05
CA PHE A 73 0.15 -4.05 5.68
C PHE A 73 0.13 -4.33 7.19
N GLN A 74 0.78 -5.41 7.62
CA GLN A 74 0.94 -5.72 9.04
C GLN A 74 1.77 -4.66 9.75
N ASP A 75 2.95 -4.32 9.23
CA ASP A 75 3.83 -3.29 9.79
C ASP A 75 3.12 -1.94 9.87
N LEU A 76 2.38 -1.56 8.82
CA LEU A 76 1.57 -0.34 8.82
C LEU A 76 0.43 -0.39 9.87
N SER A 77 -0.17 -1.56 10.09
CA SER A 77 -1.23 -1.74 11.09
C SER A 77 -0.70 -1.75 12.53
N GLU A 78 0.58 -2.08 12.73
CA GLU A 78 1.24 -2.08 14.03
C GLU A 78 1.83 -0.71 14.38
N ARG A 79 2.42 -0.02 13.39
CA ARG A 79 2.99 1.33 13.56
C ARG A 79 1.91 2.40 13.70
N TYR A 80 0.79 2.23 13.02
CA TYR A 80 -0.34 3.16 13.04
C TYR A 80 -1.57 2.47 13.62
N GLN A 81 -2.67 3.22 13.83
CA GLN A 81 -3.92 2.59 14.25
C GLN A 81 -4.43 1.68 13.13
N SER A 82 -4.89 0.47 13.48
CA SER A 82 -5.49 -0.45 12.53
C SER A 82 -6.78 0.16 11.95
N THR A 83 -6.68 0.67 10.73
CA THR A 83 -7.80 1.24 9.98
C THR A 83 -8.51 0.14 9.18
N SER A 84 -9.78 0.34 8.85
CA SER A 84 -10.52 -0.60 7.99
C SER A 84 -9.84 -0.82 6.64
N LEU A 85 -9.12 0.19 6.11
CA LEU A 85 -8.37 0.06 4.86
C LEU A 85 -7.20 -0.94 4.99
N LEU A 86 -6.40 -0.82 6.05
CA LEU A 86 -5.25 -1.70 6.28
C LEU A 86 -5.70 -3.14 6.54
N LEU A 87 -6.76 -3.31 7.35
CA LEU A 87 -7.34 -4.62 7.63
C LEU A 87 -7.88 -5.29 6.35
N ASN A 88 -8.56 -4.54 5.48
CA ASN A 88 -8.99 -5.04 4.18
C ASN A 88 -7.80 -5.45 3.30
N GLY A 89 -6.71 -4.66 3.29
CA GLY A 89 -5.48 -5.01 2.58
C GLY A 89 -4.86 -6.33 3.06
N LYS A 90 -4.77 -6.52 4.39
CA LYS A 90 -4.32 -7.79 4.99
C LYS A 90 -5.22 -8.96 4.60
N ALA A 91 -6.54 -8.78 4.69
CA ALA A 91 -7.51 -9.82 4.37
C ALA A 91 -7.41 -10.26 2.89
N VAL A 92 -7.25 -9.32 1.96
CA VAL A 92 -7.02 -9.63 0.54
C VAL A 92 -5.74 -10.45 0.37
N CYS A 93 -4.66 -10.12 1.08
CA CYS A 93 -3.44 -10.94 1.05
C CYS A 93 -3.69 -12.37 1.57
N CYS A 94 -4.40 -12.52 2.70
CA CYS A 94 -4.76 -13.83 3.25
C CYS A 94 -5.60 -14.66 2.26
N MET A 95 -6.55 -14.04 1.56
CA MET A 95 -7.33 -14.70 0.51
C MET A 95 -6.46 -15.18 -0.65
N HIS A 96 -5.48 -14.37 -1.08
CA HIS A 96 -4.53 -14.76 -2.11
C HIS A 96 -3.61 -15.92 -1.67
N MET A 97 -3.35 -16.08 -0.37
CA MET A 97 -2.59 -17.19 0.20
C MET A 97 -3.44 -18.45 0.45
N GLY A 98 -4.78 -18.37 0.31
CA GLY A 98 -5.71 -19.46 0.62
C GLY A 98 -6.14 -19.54 2.09
N ASN A 99 -5.73 -18.58 2.92
CA ASN A 99 -6.06 -18.50 4.34
C ASN A 99 -7.39 -17.75 4.55
N PHE A 100 -8.50 -18.38 4.19
CA PHE A 100 -9.82 -17.74 4.24
C PHE A 100 -10.33 -17.48 5.66
N ASP A 101 -10.01 -18.36 6.62
CA ASP A 101 -10.44 -18.20 8.03
C ASP A 101 -9.86 -16.94 8.68
N GLU A 102 -8.58 -16.66 8.40
CA GLU A 102 -7.90 -15.46 8.87
C GLU A 102 -8.44 -14.21 8.15
N ALA A 103 -8.70 -14.30 6.85
CA ALA A 103 -9.28 -13.22 6.08
C ALA A 103 -10.66 -12.80 6.62
N GLU A 104 -11.52 -13.77 6.96
CA GLU A 104 -12.84 -13.50 7.55
C GLU A 104 -12.72 -12.74 8.88
N THR A 105 -11.82 -13.20 9.75
CA THR A 105 -11.57 -12.55 11.05
C THR A 105 -11.17 -11.08 10.87
N LEU A 106 -10.24 -10.81 9.95
CA LEU A 106 -9.79 -9.45 9.64
C LEU A 106 -10.91 -8.58 9.05
N LEU A 107 -11.76 -9.15 8.18
CA LEU A 107 -12.88 -8.42 7.58
C LEU A 107 -13.97 -8.09 8.61
N VAL A 108 -14.26 -9.00 9.55
CA VAL A 108 -15.19 -8.75 10.65
C VAL A 108 -14.67 -7.63 11.54
N GLU A 109 -13.38 -7.62 11.86
CA GLU A 109 -12.76 -6.51 12.60
C GLU A 109 -12.86 -5.19 11.82
N ALA A 110 -12.58 -5.20 10.52
CA ALA A 110 -12.67 -4.03 9.65
C ALA A 110 -14.10 -3.47 9.59
N LEU A 111 -15.10 -4.36 9.53
CA LEU A 111 -16.52 -4.02 9.53
C LEU A 111 -16.93 -3.38 10.85
N ASN A 112 -16.55 -3.97 11.98
CA ASN A 112 -16.83 -3.41 13.29
C ASN A 112 -16.20 -2.01 13.45
N LYS A 113 -15.00 -1.79 12.93
CA LYS A 113 -14.39 -0.45 12.96
C LYS A 113 -15.13 0.57 12.10
N ALA A 114 -15.61 0.16 10.92
CA ALA A 114 -16.31 1.04 9.99
C ALA A 114 -17.74 1.38 10.43
N SER A 115 -18.41 0.49 11.19
CA SER A 115 -19.76 0.72 11.69
C SER A 115 -19.83 1.69 12.87
N PHE A 116 -18.70 1.99 13.52
CA PHE A 116 -18.60 2.95 14.63
C PHE A 116 -17.85 4.25 14.26
N SER A 117 -17.50 4.44 12.99
CA SER A 117 -16.87 5.66 12.43
C SER A 117 -17.85 6.45 11.58
#